data_AF-A0A396GWL9-F1
#
_entry.id   AF-A0A396GWL9-F1
#
_cell.length_a   1.000
_cell.length_b   1.000
_cell.length_c   1.000
_cell.angle_alpha   90.00
_cell.angle_beta   90.00
_cell.angle_gamma   90.00
#
_symmetry.space_group_name_H-M   'P 1'
#
loop_
_entity.id
_entity.type
_entity.pdbx_description
1 polymer ?
#
loop_
_entity_poly.entity_id
_entity_poly.type
_entity_poly.pdbx_seq_one_letter_code
_entity_poly.pdbx_strand_id
1 'polypeptide(L)'
;MVILKEGEKLYMGLVAIMTSHVKEISKSIEEATQGDFFLEELNRKWNDYKDAILNVRKVLLYMDRVYVIHNNKTRIHDLGMNLWRDNVVNSTQIVQSQLKKTLVKLVHRECIGEVINRDLTDNILMMLKDLGDSVYETLFEIPFIEVSAEFYRGEFQKLSEYCDCGDYLRKAENHLIKGLIRVNHYLDSISQKKIYNAMYKEIIENHMLRLIRIENSWLVTLFLNNRYEDLRNLYQIFSTYPNGLFTIQKVANLC
;
A
#
# COMPACT_ATOMS: atom_id res chain seq x y z
N MET A 1 -18.23 15.12 -38.14
CA MET A 1 -16.77 15.30 -38.15
C MET A 1 -16.00 14.01 -38.44
N VAL A 2 -16.13 12.91 -37.67
CA VAL A 2 -15.39 11.65 -37.97
C VAL A 2 -15.81 11.00 -39.30
N ILE A 3 -17.11 11.01 -39.62
CA ILE A 3 -17.65 10.50 -40.91
C ILE A 3 -17.16 11.33 -42.11
N LEU A 4 -16.67 12.56 -41.87
CA LEU A 4 -16.17 13.49 -42.89
C LEU A 4 -14.64 13.42 -43.07
N LYS A 5 -13.99 12.32 -42.66
CA LYS A 5 -12.52 12.12 -42.69
C LYS A 5 -11.68 13.09 -41.81
N GLU A 6 -12.30 13.89 -40.94
CA GLU A 6 -11.58 14.79 -40.01
C GLU A 6 -11.27 14.14 -38.64
N GLY A 7 -11.17 12.81 -38.58
CA GLY A 7 -10.95 12.08 -37.32
C GLY A 7 -9.66 12.47 -36.59
N GLU A 8 -8.57 12.71 -37.33
CA GLU A 8 -7.27 13.10 -36.75
C GLU A 8 -7.36 14.48 -36.09
N LYS A 9 -7.99 15.45 -36.78
CA LYS A 9 -8.16 16.80 -36.25
C LYS A 9 -9.00 16.81 -34.97
N LEU A 10 -10.06 16.01 -34.93
CA LEU A 10 -10.91 15.87 -33.74
C LEU A 10 -10.14 15.20 -32.58
N TYR A 11 -9.41 14.12 -32.85
CA TYR A 11 -8.63 13.42 -31.83
C TYR A 11 -7.51 14.32 -31.27
N MET A 12 -6.76 15.01 -32.13
CA MET A 12 -5.71 15.94 -31.70
C MET A 12 -6.28 17.13 -30.92
N GLY A 13 -7.42 17.66 -31.34
CA GLY A 13 -8.15 18.70 -30.59
C GLY A 13 -8.56 18.21 -29.20
N LEU A 14 -9.09 16.99 -29.10
CA LEU A 14 -9.43 16.37 -27.82
C LEU A 14 -8.20 16.24 -26.91
N VAL A 15 -7.09 15.69 -27.44
CA VAL A 15 -5.84 15.54 -26.69
C VAL A 15 -5.36 16.89 -26.16
N ALA A 16 -5.37 17.93 -27.00
CA ALA A 16 -4.93 19.27 -26.61
C ALA A 16 -5.79 19.86 -25.48
N ILE A 17 -7.12 19.77 -25.62
CA ILE A 17 -8.07 20.28 -24.62
C ILE A 17 -7.92 19.53 -23.30
N MET A 18 -7.90 18.19 -23.33
CA MET A 18 -7.74 17.37 -22.13
C MET A 18 -6.39 17.65 -21.45
N THR A 19 -5.31 17.77 -22.22
CA THR A 19 -3.98 18.08 -21.67
C THR A 19 -3.95 19.43 -20.98
N SER A 20 -4.52 20.47 -21.62
CA SER A 20 -4.60 21.81 -21.03
C SER A 20 -5.37 21.79 -19.71
N HIS A 21 -6.53 21.12 -19.70
CA HIS A 21 -7.38 21.03 -18.51
C HIS A 21 -6.69 20.29 -17.36
N VAL A 22 -6.03 19.16 -17.63
CA VAL A 22 -5.31 18.40 -16.58
C VAL A 22 -4.15 19.22 -16.02
N LYS A 23 -3.45 20.01 -16.83
CA LYS A 23 -2.39 20.91 -16.35
C LYS A 23 -2.92 22.02 -15.45
N GLU A 24 -4.13 22.54 -15.71
CA GLU A 24 -4.79 23.50 -14.82
C GLU A 24 -5.19 22.84 -13.50
N ILE A 25 -5.74 21.62 -13.54
CA ILE A 25 -6.04 20.83 -12.34
C ILE A 25 -4.77 20.60 -11.52
N SER A 26 -3.66 20.24 -12.18
CA SER A 26 -2.37 19.98 -11.53
C SER A 26 -1.88 21.20 -10.74
N LYS A 27 -1.94 22.41 -11.32
CA LYS A 27 -1.60 23.66 -10.62
C LYS A 27 -2.48 23.89 -9.38
N SER A 28 -3.77 23.65 -9.50
CA SER A 28 -4.70 23.76 -8.37
C SER A 28 -4.40 22.76 -7.25
N ILE A 29 -3.97 21.54 -7.60
CA ILE A 29 -3.56 20.52 -6.62
C ILE A 29 -2.24 20.92 -5.96
N GLU A 30 -1.29 21.47 -6.72
CA GLU A 30 -0.01 21.95 -6.21
C GLU A 30 -0.19 23.05 -5.15
N GLU A 31 -1.11 23.99 -5.35
CA GLU A 31 -1.45 25.00 -4.36
C GLU A 31 -1.96 24.38 -3.04
N ALA A 32 -2.70 23.26 -3.12
CA ALA A 32 -3.20 22.53 -1.96
C ALA A 32 -2.13 21.71 -1.23
N THR A 33 -0.95 21.47 -1.83
CA THR A 33 0.13 20.67 -1.22
C THR A 33 0.68 21.27 0.08
N GLN A 34 0.47 22.58 0.30
CA GLN A 34 0.90 23.26 1.52
C GLN A 34 -0.06 23.07 2.70
N GLY A 35 -1.27 22.54 2.47
CA GLY A 35 -2.28 22.34 3.50
C GLY A 35 -2.48 20.89 3.91
N ASP A 36 -3.26 20.69 4.98
CA ASP A 36 -3.63 19.36 5.47
C ASP A 36 -4.66 18.64 4.58
N PHE A 37 -5.28 19.36 3.64
CA PHE A 37 -6.38 18.87 2.78
C PHE A 37 -5.93 18.38 1.40
N PHE A 38 -4.63 18.12 1.23
CA PHE A 38 -4.06 17.73 -0.07
C PHE A 38 -4.71 16.46 -0.65
N LEU A 39 -4.92 15.42 0.18
CA LEU A 39 -5.49 14.17 -0.30
C LEU A 39 -6.98 14.30 -0.64
N GLU A 40 -7.72 15.09 0.14
CA GLU A 40 -9.12 15.40 -0.11
C GLU A 40 -9.30 16.12 -1.44
N GLU A 41 -8.46 17.14 -1.70
CA GLU A 41 -8.50 17.88 -2.96
C GLU A 41 -8.08 17.00 -4.14
N LEU A 42 -7.01 16.20 -3.99
CA LEU A 42 -6.58 15.24 -5.00
C LEU A 42 -7.69 14.24 -5.34
N ASN A 43 -8.32 13.64 -4.32
CA ASN A 43 -9.41 12.69 -4.49
C ASN A 43 -10.62 13.32 -5.18
N ARG A 44 -11.02 14.53 -4.76
CA ARG A 44 -12.13 15.27 -5.37
C ARG A 44 -11.87 15.53 -6.86
N LYS A 45 -10.71 16.10 -7.18
CA LYS A 45 -10.32 16.41 -8.57
C LYS A 45 -10.20 15.15 -9.42
N TRP A 46 -9.71 14.05 -8.86
CA TRP A 46 -9.63 12.76 -9.55
C TRP A 46 -11.02 12.24 -9.92
N ASN A 47 -11.97 12.23 -8.97
CA ASN A 47 -13.32 11.75 -9.21
C ASN A 47 -14.06 12.61 -10.24
N ASP A 48 -13.98 13.94 -10.11
CA ASP A 48 -14.55 14.88 -11.09
C ASP A 48 -13.98 14.63 -12.50
N TYR A 49 -12.66 14.41 -12.59
CA TYR A 49 -11.98 14.15 -13.86
C TYR A 49 -12.36 12.78 -14.47
N LYS A 50 -12.45 11.73 -13.64
CA LYS A 50 -12.84 10.39 -14.07
C LYS A 50 -14.26 10.39 -14.64
N ASP A 51 -15.20 11.09 -13.99
CA ASP A 51 -16.57 11.26 -14.48
C ASP A 51 -16.62 12.08 -15.78
N ALA A 52 -15.81 13.14 -15.88
CA ALA A 52 -15.71 13.94 -17.10
C ALA A 52 -15.23 13.09 -18.29
N ILE A 53 -14.20 12.25 -18.11
CA ILE A 53 -13.71 11.33 -19.15
C ILE A 53 -14.81 10.38 -19.63
N LEU A 54 -15.60 9.81 -18.70
CA LEU A 54 -16.70 8.92 -19.07
C LEU A 54 -17.75 9.64 -19.92
N ASN A 55 -18.06 10.90 -19.61
CA ASN A 55 -18.99 11.70 -20.40
C ASN A 55 -18.44 12.09 -21.77
N VAL A 56 -17.16 12.49 -21.84
CA VAL A 56 -16.48 12.75 -23.11
C VAL A 56 -16.48 11.50 -23.99
N ARG A 57 -16.19 10.33 -23.41
CA ARG A 57 -16.24 9.05 -24.13
C ARG A 57 -17.63 8.72 -24.65
N LYS A 58 -18.70 8.99 -23.90
CA LYS A 58 -20.09 8.80 -24.35
C LYS A 58 -20.41 9.68 -25.55
N VAL A 59 -20.01 10.96 -25.53
CA VAL A 59 -20.23 11.90 -26.64
C VAL A 59 -19.41 11.49 -27.88
N LEU A 60 -18.18 11.06 -27.68
CA LEU A 60 -17.23 10.69 -28.74
C LEU A 60 -17.17 9.17 -29.00
N LEU A 61 -18.24 8.44 -28.68
CA LEU A 61 -18.26 6.97 -28.70
C LEU A 61 -17.87 6.37 -30.07
N TYR A 62 -18.32 6.99 -31.16
CA TYR A 62 -17.97 6.56 -32.50
C TYR A 62 -16.47 6.73 -32.78
N MET A 63 -15.87 7.82 -32.31
CA MET A 63 -14.41 8.03 -32.42
C MET A 63 -13.66 6.96 -31.64
N ASP A 64 -14.07 6.71 -30.39
CA ASP A 64 -13.44 5.75 -29.47
C ASP A 64 -13.50 4.30 -29.98
N ARG A 65 -14.62 3.91 -30.60
CA ARG A 65 -14.83 2.53 -31.08
C ARG A 65 -14.38 2.27 -32.51
N VAL A 66 -14.38 3.29 -33.38
CA VAL A 66 -14.06 3.10 -34.80
C VAL A 66 -12.72 3.75 -35.10
N TYR A 67 -12.65 5.08 -35.04
CA TYR A 67 -11.48 5.81 -35.52
C TYR A 67 -10.20 5.46 -34.76
N VAL A 68 -10.24 5.44 -33.43
CA VAL A 68 -9.09 5.15 -32.56
C VAL A 68 -8.51 3.77 -32.86
N ILE A 69 -9.36 2.74 -33.00
CA ILE A 69 -8.93 1.36 -33.26
C ILE A 69 -8.28 1.24 -34.64
N HIS A 70 -8.92 1.78 -35.68
CA HIS A 70 -8.39 1.68 -37.05
C HIS A 70 -7.05 2.40 -37.23
N ASN A 71 -6.78 3.44 -36.44
CA ASN A 71 -5.56 4.25 -36.53
C ASN A 71 -4.55 3.95 -35.42
N ASN A 72 -4.74 2.86 -34.65
CA ASN A 72 -3.87 2.46 -33.53
C ASN A 72 -3.58 3.60 -32.54
N LYS A 73 -4.58 4.43 -32.26
CA LYS A 73 -4.49 5.50 -31.25
C LYS A 73 -4.92 4.97 -29.88
N THR A 74 -4.63 5.74 -28.84
CA THR A 74 -5.08 5.44 -27.48
C THR A 74 -6.59 5.70 -27.34
N ARG A 75 -7.32 4.80 -26.67
CA ARG A 75 -8.74 5.01 -26.34
C ARG A 75 -8.91 6.19 -25.40
N ILE A 76 -10.08 6.83 -25.45
CA ILE A 76 -10.34 8.09 -24.71
C ILE A 76 -10.17 7.88 -23.20
N HIS A 77 -10.63 6.75 -22.69
CA HIS A 77 -10.46 6.40 -21.28
C HIS A 77 -8.98 6.33 -20.89
N ASP A 78 -8.20 5.52 -21.62
CA ASP A 78 -6.79 5.27 -21.32
C ASP A 78 -5.94 6.52 -21.59
N LEU A 79 -6.31 7.33 -22.58
CA LEU A 79 -5.74 8.65 -22.81
C LEU A 79 -5.93 9.54 -21.58
N GLY A 80 -7.14 9.56 -21.01
CA GLY A 80 -7.42 10.29 -19.78
C GLY A 80 -6.55 9.85 -18.61
N MET A 81 -6.41 8.54 -18.38
CA MET A 81 -5.57 7.99 -17.31
C MET A 81 -4.08 8.34 -17.53
N ASN A 82 -3.59 8.20 -18.76
CA ASN A 82 -2.23 8.58 -19.10
C ASN A 82 -1.98 10.08 -18.88
N LEU A 83 -2.90 10.94 -19.31
CA LEU A 83 -2.77 12.39 -19.12
C LEU A 83 -2.74 12.76 -17.64
N TRP A 84 -3.60 12.17 -16.81
CA TRP A 84 -3.57 12.38 -15.36
C TRP A 84 -2.25 11.91 -14.74
N ARG A 85 -1.83 10.68 -15.05
CA ARG A 85 -0.56 10.13 -14.56
C ARG A 85 0.60 11.07 -14.91
N ASP A 86 0.67 11.50 -16.16
CA ASP A 86 1.83 12.22 -16.67
C ASP A 86 1.82 13.71 -16.25
N ASN A 87 0.63 14.32 -16.12
CA ASN A 87 0.50 15.77 -15.86
C ASN A 87 0.12 16.12 -14.40
N VAL A 88 -0.33 15.17 -13.58
CA VAL A 88 -0.62 15.40 -12.15
C VAL A 88 0.36 14.61 -11.30
N VAL A 89 0.40 13.28 -11.48
CA VAL A 89 1.21 12.42 -10.61
C VAL A 89 2.71 12.53 -10.94
N ASN A 90 3.09 12.60 -12.21
CA ASN A 90 4.50 12.63 -12.64
C ASN A 90 4.99 14.02 -13.05
N SER A 91 4.10 15.01 -13.14
CA SER A 91 4.46 16.33 -13.67
C SER A 91 5.41 17.09 -12.76
N THR A 92 5.22 16.97 -11.43
CA THR A 92 6.04 17.69 -10.47
C THR A 92 6.49 16.79 -9.34
N GLN A 93 7.77 16.92 -9.01
CA GLN A 93 8.38 16.28 -7.85
C GLN A 93 7.65 16.63 -6.55
N ILE A 94 6.96 17.79 -6.51
CA ILE A 94 6.20 18.28 -5.38
C ILE A 94 5.01 17.37 -5.08
N VAL A 95 4.16 17.07 -6.08
CA VAL A 95 2.98 16.20 -5.90
C VAL A 95 3.41 14.79 -5.50
N GLN A 96 4.42 14.22 -6.16
CA GLN A 96 4.94 12.90 -5.77
C GLN A 96 5.49 12.87 -4.35
N SER A 97 6.30 13.87 -4.00
CA SER A 97 6.91 13.97 -2.67
C SER A 97 5.84 14.12 -1.59
N GLN A 98 4.86 14.99 -1.82
CA GLN A 98 3.77 15.21 -0.88
C GLN A 98 2.86 13.99 -0.76
N LEU A 99 2.57 13.31 -1.88
CA LEU A 99 1.78 12.07 -1.86
C LEU A 99 2.50 10.98 -1.07
N LYS A 100 3.77 10.70 -1.36
CA LYS A 100 4.59 9.75 -0.59
C LYS A 100 4.60 10.10 0.89
N LYS A 101 4.90 11.35 1.23
CA LYS A 101 4.96 11.85 2.61
C LYS A 101 3.63 11.68 3.33
N THR A 102 2.52 12.00 2.67
CA THR A 102 1.19 11.95 3.30
C THR A 102 0.71 10.52 3.48
N LEU A 103 0.93 9.64 2.49
CA LEU A 103 0.62 8.21 2.62
C LEU A 103 1.46 7.56 3.73
N VAL A 104 2.75 7.86 3.80
CA VAL A 104 3.63 7.41 4.90
C VAL A 104 3.13 7.90 6.26
N LYS A 105 2.70 9.17 6.37
CA LYS A 105 2.12 9.70 7.61
C LYS A 105 0.83 8.97 7.99
N LEU A 106 -0.07 8.71 7.04
CA LEU A 106 -1.30 7.96 7.30
C LEU A 106 -0.99 6.60 7.89
N VAL A 107 0.01 5.91 7.34
CA VAL A 107 0.47 4.61 7.80
C VAL A 107 1.01 4.68 9.21
N HIS A 108 1.90 5.64 9.48
CA HIS A 108 2.45 5.82 10.83
C HIS A 108 1.35 6.09 11.86
N ARG A 109 0.40 6.98 11.55
CA ARG A 109 -0.76 7.29 12.39
C ARG A 109 -1.59 6.04 12.67
N GLU A 110 -1.85 5.25 11.63
CA GLU A 110 -2.56 3.99 11.80
C GLU A 110 -1.78 2.98 12.66
N CYS A 111 -0.44 2.88 12.47
CA CYS A 111 0.45 2.02 13.25
C CYS A 111 0.37 2.29 14.75
N ILE A 112 0.38 3.56 15.16
CA ILE A 112 0.25 3.99 16.56
C ILE A 112 -1.19 3.97 17.09
N GLY A 113 -2.16 3.51 16.29
CA GLY A 113 -3.54 3.31 16.71
C GLY A 113 -4.46 4.52 16.53
N GLU A 114 -4.04 5.54 15.77
CA GLU A 114 -4.94 6.64 15.41
C GLU A 114 -5.97 6.21 14.36
N VAL A 115 -7.15 6.84 14.42
CA VAL A 115 -8.20 6.66 13.43
C VAL A 115 -7.83 7.47 12.18
N ILE A 116 -7.69 6.77 11.04
CA ILE A 116 -7.50 7.39 9.72
C ILE A 116 -8.81 7.35 8.91
N ASN A 117 -8.92 8.24 7.93
CA ASN A 117 -10.00 8.17 6.95
C ASN A 117 -9.73 7.04 5.95
N ARG A 118 -10.29 5.86 6.22
CA ARG A 118 -10.09 4.65 5.39
C ARG A 118 -10.65 4.79 3.99
N ASP A 119 -11.81 5.43 3.85
CA ASP A 119 -12.46 5.62 2.55
C ASP A 119 -11.62 6.53 1.64
N LEU A 120 -11.04 7.60 2.20
CA LEU A 120 -10.12 8.46 1.45
C LEU A 120 -8.86 7.70 1.02
N THR A 121 -8.26 6.95 1.94
CA THR A 121 -7.08 6.12 1.63
C THR A 121 -7.38 5.12 0.52
N ASP A 122 -8.48 4.38 0.63
CA ASP A 122 -8.89 3.37 -0.35
C ASP A 122 -9.10 4.00 -1.74
N ASN A 123 -9.79 5.15 -1.82
CA ASN A 123 -9.97 5.87 -3.09
C ASN A 123 -8.65 6.33 -3.71
N ILE A 124 -7.70 6.83 -2.90
CA ILE A 124 -6.38 7.25 -3.39
C ILE A 124 -5.58 6.02 -3.87
N LEU A 125 -5.63 4.90 -3.16
CA LEU A 125 -4.94 3.67 -3.59
C LEU A 125 -5.54 3.10 -4.86
N MET A 126 -6.87 3.12 -5.00
CA MET A 126 -7.56 2.76 -6.25
C MET A 126 -7.15 3.68 -7.40
N MET A 127 -7.05 5.00 -7.18
CA MET A 127 -6.51 5.91 -8.19
C MET A 127 -5.10 5.47 -8.62
N LEU A 128 -4.19 5.18 -7.69
CA LEU A 128 -2.83 4.76 -8.05
C LEU A 128 -2.81 3.46 -8.86
N LYS A 129 -3.69 2.50 -8.54
CA LYS A 129 -3.87 1.27 -9.32
C LYS A 129 -4.43 1.55 -10.72
N ASP A 130 -5.43 2.42 -10.85
CA ASP A 130 -6.00 2.84 -12.13
C ASP A 130 -4.94 3.48 -13.06
N LEU A 131 -3.93 4.15 -12.48
CA LEU A 131 -2.83 4.75 -13.23
C LEU A 131 -1.70 3.77 -13.59
N GLY A 132 -1.69 2.58 -12.98
CA GLY A 132 -0.80 1.45 -13.28
C GLY A 132 -0.07 0.88 -12.06
N ASP A 133 0.23 -0.41 -12.10
CA ASP A 133 0.87 -1.13 -10.98
C ASP A 133 2.19 -0.50 -10.54
N SER A 134 3.03 -0.04 -11.47
CA SER A 134 4.31 0.61 -11.13
C SER A 134 4.13 1.93 -10.38
N VAL A 135 3.05 2.66 -10.65
CA VAL A 135 2.71 3.90 -9.95
C VAL A 135 2.31 3.58 -8.52
N TYR A 136 1.43 2.60 -8.32
CA TYR A 136 1.05 2.11 -7.00
C TYR A 136 2.25 1.60 -6.19
N GLU A 137 3.10 0.76 -6.80
CA GLU A 137 4.26 0.19 -6.12
C GLU A 137 5.27 1.26 -5.69
N THR A 138 5.60 2.19 -6.58
CA THR A 138 6.64 3.20 -6.35
C THR A 138 6.20 4.32 -5.41
N LEU A 139 4.93 4.72 -5.48
CA LEU A 139 4.42 5.84 -4.69
C LEU A 139 3.85 5.42 -3.34
N PHE A 140 3.41 4.17 -3.22
CA PHE A 140 2.78 3.67 -2.01
C PHE A 140 3.41 2.38 -1.48
N GLU A 141 3.33 1.27 -2.21
CA GLU A 141 3.57 -0.06 -1.62
C GLU A 141 4.99 -0.23 -1.07
N ILE A 142 6.01 0.17 -1.83
CA ILE A 142 7.41 0.05 -1.40
C ILE A 142 7.67 0.96 -0.18
N PRO A 143 7.40 2.29 -0.22
CA PRO A 143 7.55 3.15 0.96
C PRO A 143 6.73 2.67 2.18
N PHE A 144 5.52 2.16 1.95
CA PHE A 144 4.64 1.65 2.99
C PHE A 144 5.28 0.47 3.74
N ILE A 145 5.82 -0.50 3.00
CA ILE A 145 6.47 -1.67 3.58
C ILE A 145 7.74 -1.26 4.32
N GLU A 146 8.56 -0.39 3.74
CA GLU A 146 9.81 0.07 4.35
C GLU A 146 9.57 0.79 5.69
N VAL A 147 8.65 1.75 5.71
CA VAL A 147 8.32 2.49 6.94
C VAL A 147 7.70 1.58 7.99
N SER A 148 6.82 0.66 7.58
CA SER A 148 6.22 -0.30 8.51
C SER A 148 7.26 -1.23 9.10
N ALA A 149 8.21 -1.72 8.30
CA ALA A 149 9.30 -2.56 8.77
C ALA A 149 10.18 -1.81 9.79
N GLU A 150 10.55 -0.56 9.50
CA GLU A 150 11.33 0.28 10.42
C GLU A 150 10.59 0.52 11.75
N PHE A 151 9.27 0.77 11.68
CA PHE A 151 8.42 0.92 12.87
C PHE A 151 8.43 -0.35 13.73
N TYR A 152 8.12 -1.51 13.15
CA TYR A 152 8.07 -2.77 13.90
C TYR A 152 9.45 -3.19 14.42
N ARG A 153 10.53 -2.93 13.67
CA ARG A 153 11.90 -3.15 14.14
C ARG A 153 12.19 -2.38 15.43
N GLY A 154 11.89 -1.09 15.44
CA GLY A 154 12.12 -0.25 16.62
C GLY A 154 11.25 -0.62 17.82
N GLU A 155 9.98 -0.97 17.57
CA GLU A 155 9.04 -1.40 18.60
C GLU A 155 9.46 -2.74 19.23
N PHE A 156 9.77 -3.75 18.41
CA PHE A 156 10.07 -5.10 18.87
C PHE A 156 11.52 -5.27 19.37
N GLN A 157 12.45 -4.42 18.94
CA GLN A 157 13.75 -4.32 19.58
C GLN A 157 13.61 -3.92 21.05
N LYS A 158 12.87 -2.85 21.34
CA LYS A 158 12.58 -2.44 22.73
C LYS A 158 11.84 -3.53 23.48
N LEU A 159 10.82 -4.13 22.86
CA LEU A 159 10.03 -5.17 23.51
C LEU A 159 10.87 -6.39 23.91
N SER A 160 11.84 -6.76 23.08
CA SER A 160 12.74 -7.90 23.32
C SER A 160 13.73 -7.70 24.48
N GLU A 161 13.91 -6.47 24.97
CA GLU A 161 14.81 -6.15 26.08
C GLU A 161 14.15 -6.34 27.45
N TYR A 162 12.81 -6.28 27.52
CA TYR A 162 12.07 -6.25 28.80
C TYR A 162 10.98 -7.33 28.92
N CYS A 163 10.83 -8.22 27.92
CA CYS A 163 9.87 -9.32 27.97
C CYS A 163 10.59 -10.66 28.05
N ASP A 164 10.00 -11.60 28.77
CA ASP A 164 10.35 -13.02 28.60
C ASP A 164 9.83 -13.55 27.25
N CYS A 165 10.32 -14.71 26.80
CA CYS A 165 9.97 -15.25 25.48
C CYS A 165 8.47 -15.54 25.33
N GLY A 166 7.78 -15.93 26.41
CA GLY A 166 6.33 -16.20 26.38
C GLY A 166 5.49 -14.93 26.24
N ASP A 167 5.81 -13.91 27.02
CA ASP A 167 5.18 -12.59 26.93
C ASP A 167 5.49 -11.91 25.59
N TYR A 168 6.70 -12.08 25.08
CA TYR A 168 7.09 -11.59 23.76
C TYR A 168 6.23 -12.21 22.66
N LEU A 169 6.11 -13.54 22.62
CA LEU A 169 5.33 -14.26 21.62
C LEU A 169 3.86 -13.87 21.63
N ARG A 170 3.26 -13.74 22.82
CA ARG A 170 1.86 -13.32 22.97
C ARG A 170 1.64 -11.91 22.41
N LYS A 171 2.58 -11.00 22.66
CA LYS A 171 2.51 -9.63 22.11
C LYS A 171 2.76 -9.63 20.60
N ALA A 172 3.73 -10.39 20.12
CA ALA A 172 4.02 -10.55 18.70
C ALA A 172 2.81 -11.05 17.91
N GLU A 173 2.14 -12.10 18.37
CA GLU A 173 0.93 -12.64 17.76
C GLU A 173 -0.19 -11.58 17.71
N ASN A 174 -0.45 -10.91 18.82
CA ASN A 174 -1.46 -9.85 18.87
C ASN A 174 -1.18 -8.70 17.89
N HIS A 175 0.09 -8.31 17.71
CA HIS A 175 0.47 -7.27 16.76
C HIS A 175 0.32 -7.75 15.30
N LEU A 176 0.69 -9.00 15.00
CA LEU A 176 0.50 -9.58 13.67
C LEU A 176 -0.99 -9.66 13.30
N ILE A 177 -1.84 -10.12 14.21
CA ILE A 177 -3.29 -10.21 14.00
C ILE A 177 -3.88 -8.81 13.78
N LYS A 178 -3.58 -7.85 14.67
CA LYS A 178 -4.10 -6.48 14.57
C LYS A 178 -3.61 -5.79 13.30
N GLY A 179 -2.35 -5.99 12.94
CA GLY A 179 -1.76 -5.46 11.71
C GLY A 179 -2.47 -5.99 10.47
N LEU A 180 -2.73 -7.31 10.40
CA LEU A 180 -3.47 -7.93 9.31
C LEU A 180 -4.90 -7.39 9.20
N ILE A 181 -5.65 -7.33 10.30
CA ILE A 181 -7.03 -6.80 10.30
C ILE A 181 -7.05 -5.37 9.76
N ARG A 182 -6.08 -4.56 10.17
CA ARG A 182 -5.97 -3.15 9.77
C ARG A 182 -5.77 -3.00 8.27
N VAL A 183 -4.80 -3.72 7.69
CA VAL A 183 -4.47 -3.59 6.26
C VAL A 183 -5.49 -4.25 5.34
N ASN A 184 -6.29 -5.20 5.84
CA ASN A 184 -7.26 -5.93 5.04
C ASN A 184 -8.37 -5.05 4.44
N HIS A 185 -8.58 -3.85 5.00
CA HIS A 185 -9.64 -2.96 4.54
C HIS A 185 -9.30 -2.18 3.26
N TYR A 186 -8.03 -1.95 2.96
CA TYR A 186 -7.64 -1.05 1.86
C TYR A 186 -6.45 -1.56 1.02
N LEU A 187 -5.85 -2.69 1.38
CA LEU A 187 -4.79 -3.33 0.57
C LEU A 187 -5.32 -4.53 -0.19
N ASP A 188 -4.82 -4.70 -1.41
CA ASP A 188 -5.03 -5.93 -2.17
C ASP A 188 -4.27 -7.12 -1.57
N SER A 189 -4.68 -8.34 -1.93
CA SER A 189 -4.13 -9.58 -1.38
C SER A 189 -2.62 -9.77 -1.60
N ILE A 190 -2.03 -9.15 -2.62
CA ILE A 190 -0.59 -9.23 -2.90
C ILE A 190 0.15 -8.30 -1.93
N SER A 191 -0.30 -7.05 -1.81
CA SER A 191 0.27 -6.10 -0.85
C SER A 191 0.13 -6.59 0.59
N GLN A 192 -1.01 -7.21 0.95
CA GLN A 192 -1.23 -7.83 2.27
C GLN A 192 -0.17 -8.90 2.60
N LYS A 193 0.16 -9.76 1.64
CA LYS A 193 1.22 -10.78 1.83
C LYS A 193 2.59 -10.14 2.03
N LYS A 194 2.91 -9.10 1.25
CA LYS A 194 4.21 -8.40 1.35
C LYS A 194 4.38 -7.71 2.70
N ILE A 195 3.38 -6.96 3.16
CA ILE A 195 3.44 -6.30 4.48
C ILE A 195 3.49 -7.32 5.61
N TYR A 196 2.69 -8.39 5.54
CA TYR A 196 2.72 -9.44 6.54
C TYR A 196 4.10 -10.10 6.67
N ASN A 197 4.77 -10.39 5.54
CA ASN A 197 6.12 -10.93 5.55
C ASN A 197 7.13 -9.95 6.15
N ALA A 198 7.01 -8.66 5.85
CA ALA A 198 7.87 -7.63 6.44
C ALA A 198 7.65 -7.51 7.96
N MET A 199 6.41 -7.47 8.40
CA MET A 199 6.04 -7.50 9.82
C MET A 199 6.61 -8.73 10.51
N TYR A 200 6.40 -9.91 9.94
CA TYR A 200 6.89 -11.17 10.50
C TYR A 200 8.41 -11.18 10.65
N LYS A 201 9.15 -10.72 9.63
CA LYS A 201 10.60 -10.66 9.70
C LYS A 201 11.07 -9.81 10.87
N GLU A 202 10.51 -8.62 11.03
CA GLU A 202 10.91 -7.67 12.06
C GLU A 202 10.39 -8.06 13.46
N ILE A 203 9.25 -8.72 13.56
CA ILE A 203 8.61 -9.12 14.83
C ILE A 203 9.10 -10.49 15.33
N ILE A 204 9.33 -11.46 14.44
CA ILE A 204 9.63 -12.84 14.80
C ILE A 204 11.07 -13.17 14.39
N GLU A 205 11.35 -13.19 13.08
CA GLU A 205 12.59 -13.77 12.54
C GLU A 205 13.86 -13.14 13.15
N ASN A 206 13.88 -11.81 13.30
CA ASN A 206 15.02 -11.07 13.82
C ASN A 206 15.28 -11.28 15.33
N HIS A 207 14.27 -11.70 16.11
CA HIS A 207 14.37 -11.76 17.56
C HIS A 207 14.31 -13.19 18.13
N MET A 208 13.64 -14.12 17.46
CA MET A 208 13.35 -15.44 18.04
C MET A 208 14.60 -16.24 18.40
N LEU A 209 15.62 -16.27 17.54
CA LEU A 209 16.85 -17.01 17.84
C LEU A 209 17.57 -16.45 19.08
N ARG A 210 17.51 -15.14 19.29
CA ARG A 210 18.10 -14.49 20.46
C ARG A 210 17.29 -14.79 21.72
N LEU A 211 15.97 -14.57 21.68
CA LEU A 211 15.09 -14.76 22.84
C LEU A 211 15.17 -16.19 23.37
N ILE A 212 15.15 -17.15 22.46
CA ILE A 212 15.21 -18.55 22.83
C ILE A 212 16.60 -18.97 23.37
N ARG A 213 17.70 -18.37 22.89
CA ARG A 213 19.05 -18.63 23.43
C ARG A 213 19.32 -17.96 24.78
N ILE A 214 18.79 -16.76 24.99
CA ILE A 214 18.91 -16.09 26.29
C ILE A 214 18.17 -16.92 27.34
N GLU A 215 17.04 -17.46 26.95
CA GLU A 215 16.25 -18.35 27.79
C GLU A 215 16.48 -19.81 27.39
N ASN A 216 17.72 -20.30 27.49
CA ASN A 216 18.10 -21.70 27.21
C ASN A 216 17.20 -22.75 27.91
N SER A 217 16.45 -22.32 28.94
CA SER A 217 15.51 -23.15 29.69
C SER A 217 14.04 -22.79 29.43
N TRP A 218 13.67 -21.80 28.62
CA TRP A 218 12.26 -21.41 28.47
C TRP A 218 11.43 -22.49 27.78
N LEU A 219 11.93 -23.05 26.68
CA LEU A 219 11.24 -24.18 26.05
C LEU A 219 11.12 -25.35 27.05
N VAL A 220 12.18 -25.61 27.82
CA VAL A 220 12.21 -26.63 28.87
C VAL A 220 11.22 -26.31 30.01
N THR A 221 11.11 -25.06 30.45
CA THR A 221 10.21 -24.64 31.53
C THR A 221 8.75 -24.68 31.09
N LEU A 222 8.45 -24.44 29.81
CA LEU A 222 7.11 -24.69 29.27
C LEU A 222 6.70 -26.17 29.43
N PHE A 223 7.63 -27.09 29.12
CA PHE A 223 7.40 -28.53 29.32
C PHE A 223 7.32 -28.92 30.80
N LEU A 224 8.27 -28.48 31.62
CA LEU A 224 8.32 -28.80 33.05
C LEU A 224 7.11 -28.27 33.83
N ASN A 225 6.60 -27.09 33.45
CA ASN A 225 5.46 -26.46 34.11
C ASN A 225 4.12 -26.80 33.44
N ASN A 226 4.08 -27.76 32.50
CA ASN A 226 2.87 -28.18 31.79
C ASN A 226 2.09 -27.01 31.13
N ARG A 227 2.81 -26.02 30.58
CA ARG A 227 2.24 -24.83 29.91
C ARG A 227 1.82 -25.17 28.48
N TYR A 228 0.89 -26.12 28.31
CA TYR A 228 0.54 -26.68 27.00
C TYR A 228 -0.07 -25.67 26.03
N GLU A 229 -0.82 -24.68 26.51
CA GLU A 229 -1.38 -23.63 25.64
C GLU A 229 -0.29 -22.74 25.05
N ASP A 230 0.76 -22.43 25.81
CA ASP A 230 1.89 -21.65 25.27
C ASP A 230 2.70 -22.46 24.26
N LEU A 231 2.84 -23.77 24.48
CA LEU A 231 3.43 -24.69 23.50
C LEU A 231 2.60 -24.77 22.22
N ARG A 232 1.26 -24.81 22.34
CA ARG A 232 0.34 -24.76 21.20
C ARG A 232 0.50 -23.45 20.43
N ASN A 233 0.50 -22.31 21.12
CA ASN A 233 0.63 -20.99 20.49
C ASN A 233 1.98 -20.85 19.79
N LEU A 234 3.07 -21.28 20.44
CA LEU A 234 4.38 -21.36 19.83
C LEU A 234 4.34 -22.23 18.56
N TYR A 235 3.81 -23.44 18.63
CA TYR A 235 3.69 -24.29 17.45
C TYR A 235 2.85 -23.64 16.35
N GLN A 236 1.70 -23.05 16.67
CA GLN A 236 0.82 -22.39 15.71
C GLN A 236 1.53 -21.25 14.99
N ILE A 237 2.16 -20.35 15.74
CA ILE A 237 2.97 -19.27 15.19
C ILE A 237 4.00 -19.87 14.24
N PHE A 238 4.91 -20.72 14.71
CA PHE A 238 6.00 -21.23 13.87
C PHE A 238 5.57 -22.21 12.75
N SER A 239 4.41 -22.85 12.85
CA SER A 239 3.87 -23.75 11.80
C SER A 239 3.31 -22.99 10.61
N THR A 240 2.92 -21.73 10.80
CA THR A 240 2.31 -20.89 9.76
C THR A 240 3.36 -20.34 8.78
N TYR A 241 4.65 -20.55 9.06
CA TYR A 241 5.73 -19.88 8.33
C TYR A 241 6.81 -20.81 7.77
N PRO A 242 7.44 -20.42 6.64
CA PRO A 242 8.59 -21.13 6.09
C PRO A 242 9.71 -21.25 7.13
N ASN A 243 10.21 -22.46 7.35
CA ASN A 243 11.29 -22.80 8.29
C ASN A 243 11.00 -22.50 9.77
N GLY A 244 9.79 -22.09 10.16
CA GLY A 244 9.50 -21.79 11.56
C GLY A 244 9.65 -23.03 12.46
N LEU A 245 9.09 -24.17 12.04
CA LEU A 245 9.26 -25.44 12.76
C LEU A 245 10.72 -25.90 12.82
N PHE A 246 11.53 -25.58 11.81
CA PHE A 246 12.97 -25.88 11.83
C PHE A 246 13.72 -25.05 12.88
N THR A 247 13.29 -23.81 13.12
CA THR A 247 13.81 -22.96 14.20
C THR A 247 13.50 -23.56 15.57
N ILE A 248 12.28 -24.07 15.79
CA ILE A 248 11.92 -24.79 17.03
C ILE A 248 12.78 -26.06 17.18
N GLN A 249 12.95 -26.84 16.12
CA GLN A 249 13.79 -28.06 16.17
C GLN A 249 15.24 -27.75 16.53
N LYS A 250 15.83 -26.71 15.93
CA LYS A 250 17.20 -26.27 16.25
C LYS A 250 17.35 -25.91 17.72
N VAL A 251 16.35 -25.25 18.28
CA VAL A 251 16.31 -24.86 19.69
C VAL A 251 16.19 -26.09 20.57
N ALA A 252 15.25 -26.98 20.28
CA ALA A 252 15.02 -28.18 21.08
C ALA A 252 16.27 -29.08 21.15
N ASN A 253 17.10 -29.06 20.11
CA ASN A 253 18.39 -29.76 20.08
C ASN A 253 19.52 -29.06 20.87
N LEU A 254 19.33 -27.81 21.29
CA LEU A 254 20.29 -27.03 22.08
C LEU A 254 19.97 -27.03 23.59
N CYS A 255 18.76 -27.48 23.97
CA CYS A 255 18.30 -27.68 25.34
C CYS A 255 18.64 -29.09 25.84
#